data_AF-A0A846TS50-F1
#
_entry.id   AF-A0A846TS50-F1
#
_cell.length_a   1.000
_cell.length_b   1.000
_cell.length_c   1.000
_cell.angle_alpha   90.00
_cell.angle_beta   90.00
_cell.angle_gamma   90.00
#
_symmetry.space_group_name_H-M   'P 1'
#
loop_
_entity.id
_entity.type
_entity.pdbx_description
1 polymer ?
#
loop_
_entity_poly.entity_id
_entity_poly.type
_entity_poly.pdbx_seq_one_letter_code
_entity_poly.pdbx_strand_id
1 'polypeptide(L)'
;MEEQLKKLKSGLKDELDGFEFDAGMKRNVSRRFAESGKPRGYLFRRMIPAGLSLAFLAVFSLGMYWVIEKYYTENHANTPPAKEESPVAETPDDDKPELIVPPYVPDGYAFKHTHTDGDVYEHMFMNEQNEAEYFAYIMREEEPDYPVPDIAVELADGLSGKINKVSDEHLFLTWQDEGMYQIVERKGSLTVGEFNKIAEAIIKAKKYEPTFDLLRLKMEPVVALDEKAAVEMLARYDYIWKSVYQEADTRPGGKFPDLKTKEEFYQLFLDFMSYEWVEKTFKFRLGEKADGIYIIPIDPVPSFWPGTKYDLVQISEDEYQLTQIQETKNKAPETLVVTYKKAEGVWKIESITTK
;
A
#
# COMPACT_ATOMS: atom_id res chain seq x y z
N MET A 1 46.09 -16.70 3.10
CA MET A 1 44.78 -16.61 2.39
C MET A 1 43.70 -17.33 3.19
N GLU A 2 43.89 -18.60 3.57
CA GLU A 2 42.93 -19.36 4.39
C GLU A 2 42.63 -18.70 5.74
N GLU A 3 43.63 -18.14 6.44
CA GLU A 3 43.39 -17.42 7.71
C GLU A 3 42.54 -16.15 7.54
N GLN A 4 42.73 -15.39 6.47
CA GLN A 4 41.96 -14.17 6.20
C GLN A 4 40.52 -14.50 5.79
N LEU A 5 40.32 -15.59 5.05
CA LEU A 5 39.00 -16.12 4.72
C LEU A 5 38.28 -16.66 5.96
N LYS A 6 39.00 -17.32 6.89
CA LYS A 6 38.45 -17.78 8.17
C LYS A 6 37.97 -16.62 9.04
N LYS A 7 38.70 -15.50 9.04
CA LYS A 7 38.38 -14.29 9.82
C LYS A 7 37.19 -13.51 9.26
N LEU A 8 37.00 -13.55 7.93
CA LEU A 8 35.80 -13.02 7.26
C LEU A 8 34.57 -13.90 7.52
N LYS A 9 34.73 -15.23 7.48
CA LYS A 9 33.64 -16.18 7.74
C LYS A 9 33.11 -16.09 9.18
N SER A 10 33.97 -15.79 10.16
CA SER A 10 33.54 -15.62 11.56
C SER A 10 32.66 -14.40 11.84
N GLY A 11 32.62 -13.41 10.93
CA GLY A 11 31.78 -12.21 11.08
C GLY A 11 30.40 -12.32 10.44
N LEU A 12 30.13 -13.38 9.67
CA LEU A 12 28.89 -13.59 8.88
C LEU A 12 28.20 -14.89 9.29
N LYS A 13 28.30 -15.22 10.58
CA LYS A 13 28.19 -16.59 11.11
C LYS A 13 26.82 -17.24 10.93
N ASP A 14 25.77 -16.47 10.71
CA ASP A 14 24.40 -16.99 10.63
C ASP A 14 23.83 -17.03 9.19
N GLU A 15 24.40 -16.28 8.24
CA GLU A 15 23.85 -16.16 6.86
C GLU A 15 24.61 -16.97 5.80
N LEU A 16 25.82 -17.48 6.10
CA LEU A 16 26.67 -18.17 5.12
C LEU A 16 27.12 -19.56 5.58
N ASP A 17 26.43 -20.15 6.56
CA ASP A 17 26.75 -21.49 7.00
C ASP A 17 26.40 -22.50 5.90
N GLY A 18 27.40 -23.25 5.43
CA GLY A 18 27.31 -24.14 4.27
C GLY A 18 27.78 -23.58 2.93
N PHE A 19 28.09 -22.28 2.82
CA PHE A 19 28.65 -21.73 1.58
C PHE A 19 30.13 -22.14 1.41
N GLU A 20 30.41 -22.91 0.35
CA GLU A 20 31.76 -23.27 -0.06
C GLU A 20 32.14 -22.59 -1.38
N PHE A 21 33.28 -21.89 -1.38
CA PHE A 21 33.83 -21.32 -2.61
C PHE A 21 34.27 -22.43 -3.56
N ASP A 22 33.66 -22.48 -4.74
CA ASP A 22 34.09 -23.37 -5.80
C ASP A 22 35.47 -22.97 -6.37
N ALA A 23 36.06 -23.89 -7.14
CA ALA A 23 37.40 -23.72 -7.70
C ALA A 23 37.50 -22.61 -8.78
N GLY A 24 36.38 -22.20 -9.38
CA GLY A 24 36.28 -21.09 -10.33
C GLY A 24 36.27 -19.73 -9.61
N MET A 25 35.47 -19.60 -8.55
CA MET A 25 35.40 -18.41 -7.70
C MET A 25 36.76 -18.12 -7.05
N LYS A 26 37.42 -19.15 -6.50
CA LYS A 26 38.77 -19.02 -5.92
C LYS A 26 39.78 -18.49 -6.95
N ARG A 27 39.71 -18.96 -8.19
CA ARG A 27 40.57 -18.50 -9.29
C ARG A 27 40.28 -17.05 -9.68
N ASN A 28 39.01 -16.67 -9.80
CA ASN A 28 38.62 -15.30 -10.16
C ASN A 28 39.02 -14.27 -9.11
N VAL A 29 38.85 -14.60 -7.82
CA VAL A 29 39.30 -13.75 -6.71
C VAL A 29 40.83 -13.62 -6.71
N SER A 30 41.54 -14.74 -6.85
CA SER A 30 43.01 -14.74 -6.86
C SER A 30 43.60 -13.94 -8.02
N ARG A 31 42.99 -14.03 -9.22
CA ARG A 31 43.40 -13.26 -10.40
C ARG A 31 43.28 -11.75 -10.17
N ARG A 32 42.17 -11.29 -9.59
CA ARG A 32 41.96 -9.86 -9.28
C ARG A 32 42.97 -9.32 -8.27
N PHE A 33 43.35 -10.13 -7.27
CA PHE A 33 44.40 -9.74 -6.33
C PHE A 33 45.78 -9.66 -6.98
N ALA A 34 46.12 -10.60 -7.86
CA ALA A 34 47.39 -10.59 -8.60
C ALA A 34 47.50 -9.38 -9.56
N GLU A 35 46.40 -8.98 -10.20
CA GLU A 35 46.34 -7.82 -11.10
C GLU A 35 46.41 -6.48 -10.35
N SER A 36 46.00 -6.44 -9.08
CA SER A 36 46.06 -5.24 -8.22
C SER A 36 47.45 -4.93 -7.61
N GLY A 37 48.44 -5.82 -7.80
CA GLY A 37 49.73 -5.81 -7.13
C GLY A 37 50.82 -4.87 -7.67
N LYS A 38 50.49 -3.78 -8.38
CA LYS A 38 51.50 -2.75 -8.72
C LYS A 38 51.57 -1.67 -7.65
N PRO A 39 52.75 -1.36 -7.08
CA PRO A 39 52.89 -0.36 -6.04
C PRO A 39 52.68 1.05 -6.62
N ARG A 40 51.47 1.60 -6.46
CA ARG A 40 51.19 3.01 -6.73
C ARG A 40 51.10 3.79 -5.42
N GLY A 41 51.69 4.98 -5.45
CA GLY A 41 52.12 5.77 -4.30
C GLY A 41 51.06 6.12 -3.26
N TYR A 42 51.60 6.55 -2.12
CA TYR A 42 51.06 6.72 -0.77
C TYR A 42 49.75 7.52 -0.58
N LEU A 43 49.08 8.00 -1.63
CA LEU A 43 47.88 8.86 -1.53
C LEU A 43 46.54 8.11 -1.48
N PHE A 44 46.51 6.79 -1.69
CA PHE A 44 45.23 6.04 -1.83
C PHE A 44 44.66 5.43 -0.55
N ARG A 45 45.30 5.54 0.61
CA ARG A 45 44.83 4.91 1.86
C ARG A 45 43.49 5.43 2.39
N ARG A 46 42.98 6.57 1.89
CA ARG A 46 41.70 7.15 2.32
C ARG A 46 40.48 6.77 1.46
N MET A 47 40.66 6.14 0.30
CA MET A 47 39.55 5.72 -0.60
C MET A 47 39.33 4.20 -0.67
N ILE A 48 40.10 3.42 0.08
CA ILE A 48 39.97 1.96 0.17
C ILE A 48 38.56 1.51 0.62
N PRO A 49 37.87 2.18 1.58
CA PRO A 49 36.53 1.77 1.98
C PRO A 49 35.51 1.91 0.84
N ALA A 50 35.55 3.03 0.12
CA ALA A 50 34.58 3.32 -0.95
C ALA A 50 34.73 2.39 -2.16
N GLY A 51 35.96 2.04 -2.55
CA GLY A 51 36.21 1.11 -3.65
C GLY A 51 35.77 -0.33 -3.33
N LEU A 52 35.96 -0.77 -2.08
CA LEU A 52 35.49 -2.08 -1.62
C LEU A 52 33.96 -2.14 -1.57
N SER A 53 33.28 -1.06 -1.14
CA SER A 53 31.82 -0.98 -1.17
C SER A 53 31.25 -1.03 -2.58
N LEU A 54 31.88 -0.34 -3.55
CA LEU A 54 31.48 -0.38 -4.96
C LEU A 54 31.69 -1.76 -5.59
N ALA A 55 32.81 -2.41 -5.28
CA ALA A 55 33.07 -3.77 -5.74
C ALA A 55 32.10 -4.78 -5.12
N PHE A 56 31.74 -4.60 -3.85
CA PHE A 56 30.74 -5.43 -3.16
C PHE A 56 29.35 -5.25 -3.78
N LEU A 57 28.92 -4.01 -4.02
CA LEU A 57 27.66 -3.73 -4.72
C LEU A 57 27.64 -4.36 -6.12
N ALA A 58 28.71 -4.22 -6.90
CA ALA A 58 28.76 -4.81 -8.24
C ALA A 58 28.69 -6.34 -8.20
N VAL A 59 29.39 -6.99 -7.26
CA VAL A 59 29.36 -8.46 -7.10
C VAL A 59 28.00 -8.93 -6.58
N PHE A 60 27.41 -8.20 -5.64
CA PHE A 60 26.09 -8.50 -5.10
C PHE A 60 25.00 -8.35 -6.17
N SER A 61 25.03 -7.27 -6.95
CA SER A 61 24.09 -7.06 -8.07
C SER A 61 24.24 -8.12 -9.16
N LEU A 62 25.48 -8.52 -9.51
CA LEU A 62 25.72 -9.61 -10.46
C LEU A 62 25.27 -10.97 -9.90
N GLY A 63 25.48 -11.23 -8.60
CA GLY A 63 25.00 -12.44 -7.94
C GLY A 63 23.48 -12.52 -7.89
N MET A 64 22.81 -11.42 -7.53
CA MET A 64 21.35 -11.30 -7.54
C MET A 64 20.78 -11.45 -8.94
N TYR A 65 21.40 -10.82 -9.96
CA TYR A 65 21.01 -11.03 -11.36
C TYR A 65 21.08 -12.50 -11.75
N TRP A 66 22.15 -13.21 -11.37
CA TRP A 66 22.31 -14.62 -11.68
C TRP A 66 21.32 -15.52 -10.93
N VAL A 67 20.98 -15.20 -9.67
CA VAL A 67 19.96 -15.91 -8.89
C VAL A 67 18.58 -15.70 -9.51
N ILE A 68 18.23 -14.47 -9.88
CA ILE A 68 16.96 -14.15 -10.54
C ILE A 68 16.89 -14.84 -11.91
N GLU A 69 17.93 -14.72 -12.74
CA GLU A 69 18.00 -15.36 -14.05
C GLU A 69 17.86 -16.89 -13.92
N LYS A 70 18.55 -17.52 -12.97
CA LYS A 70 18.47 -18.95 -12.71
C LYS A 70 17.10 -19.37 -12.17
N TYR A 71 16.49 -18.59 -11.27
CA TYR A 71 15.16 -18.88 -10.74
C TYR A 71 14.09 -18.75 -11.83
N TYR A 72 14.21 -17.77 -12.72
CA TYR A 72 13.32 -17.62 -13.88
C TYR A 72 13.56 -18.72 -14.92
N THR A 73 14.82 -19.04 -15.24
CA THR A 73 15.10 -20.09 -16.25
C THR A 73 14.80 -21.49 -15.75
N GLU A 74 15.12 -21.86 -14.49
CA GLU A 74 14.83 -23.20 -13.98
C GLU A 74 13.33 -23.43 -13.72
N ASN A 75 12.56 -22.38 -13.37
CA ASN A 75 11.11 -22.51 -13.21
C ASN A 75 10.31 -22.35 -14.51
N HIS A 76 10.88 -21.77 -15.58
CA HIS A 76 10.20 -21.63 -16.87
C HIS A 76 10.77 -22.50 -18.02
N ALA A 77 11.89 -23.20 -17.85
CA ALA A 77 12.48 -24.04 -18.90
C ALA A 77 11.71 -25.33 -19.23
N ASN A 78 10.63 -25.64 -18.52
CA ASN A 78 9.72 -26.74 -18.86
C ASN A 78 8.37 -26.29 -19.41
N THR A 79 8.15 -24.98 -19.63
CA THR A 79 6.98 -24.53 -20.37
C THR A 79 7.33 -24.57 -21.86
N PRO A 80 6.69 -25.44 -22.67
CA PRO A 80 6.92 -25.48 -24.11
C PRO A 80 6.64 -24.09 -24.71
N PRO A 81 7.31 -23.68 -25.80
CA PRO A 81 6.93 -22.47 -26.51
C PRO A 81 5.44 -22.58 -26.84
N ALA A 82 4.66 -21.57 -26.43
CA ALA A 82 3.25 -21.46 -26.72
C ALA A 82 3.06 -21.69 -28.22
N LYS A 83 2.43 -22.82 -28.58
CA LYS A 83 1.91 -23.00 -29.93
C LYS A 83 0.96 -21.83 -30.17
N GLU A 84 1.10 -21.16 -31.32
CA GLU A 84 0.01 -20.39 -31.87
C GLU A 84 -1.16 -21.36 -32.08
N GLU A 85 -2.04 -21.44 -31.10
CA GLU A 85 -3.25 -22.25 -31.17
C GLU A 85 -4.21 -21.54 -32.12
N SER A 86 -4.40 -22.19 -33.27
CA SER A 86 -5.54 -21.92 -34.15
C SER A 86 -6.85 -22.09 -33.35
N PRO A 87 -7.91 -21.33 -33.68
CA PRO A 87 -9.10 -21.24 -32.87
C PRO A 87 -9.73 -22.62 -32.69
N VAL A 88 -9.65 -23.14 -31.47
CA VAL A 88 -10.36 -24.34 -31.06
C VAL A 88 -11.84 -23.97 -30.99
N ALA A 89 -12.66 -24.70 -31.74
CA ALA A 89 -14.11 -24.53 -31.69
C ALA A 89 -14.61 -24.84 -30.28
N GLU A 90 -15.13 -23.81 -29.62
CA GLU A 90 -15.69 -23.85 -28.27
C GLU A 90 -16.81 -24.88 -28.16
N THR A 91 -16.62 -25.87 -27.29
CA THR A 91 -17.72 -26.63 -26.72
C THR A 91 -18.39 -25.76 -25.65
N PRO A 92 -19.72 -25.57 -25.68
CA PRO A 92 -20.43 -24.76 -24.71
C PRO A 92 -20.70 -25.59 -23.45
N ASP A 93 -19.80 -25.57 -22.47
CA ASP A 93 -20.09 -25.98 -21.08
C ASP A 93 -18.91 -25.66 -20.14
N ASP A 94 -18.97 -24.48 -19.52
CA ASP A 94 -18.67 -24.18 -18.11
C ASP A 94 -18.85 -22.67 -17.98
N ASP A 95 -19.76 -22.21 -17.11
CA ASP A 95 -20.06 -20.79 -16.85
C ASP A 95 -18.87 -20.08 -16.18
N LYS A 96 -17.73 -20.01 -16.86
CA LYS A 96 -16.57 -19.27 -16.39
C LYS A 96 -16.93 -17.78 -16.40
N PRO A 97 -16.77 -17.09 -15.26
CA PRO A 97 -17.10 -15.68 -15.16
C PRO A 97 -16.23 -14.84 -16.11
N GLU A 98 -16.86 -13.91 -16.82
CA GLU A 98 -16.21 -13.11 -17.85
C GLU A 98 -15.45 -11.94 -17.20
N LEU A 99 -14.12 -11.90 -17.42
CA LEU A 99 -13.30 -10.74 -17.06
C LEU A 99 -13.59 -9.58 -18.03
N ILE A 100 -14.42 -8.65 -17.58
CA ILE A 100 -14.75 -7.47 -18.36
C ILE A 100 -13.57 -6.49 -18.42
N VAL A 101 -13.42 -5.80 -19.55
CA VAL A 101 -12.52 -4.65 -19.63
C VAL A 101 -13.17 -3.48 -18.89
N PRO A 102 -12.49 -2.85 -17.89
CA PRO A 102 -13.01 -1.67 -17.20
C PRO A 102 -13.51 -0.60 -18.20
N PRO A 103 -14.79 -0.19 -18.14
CA PRO A 103 -15.33 0.78 -19.09
C PRO A 103 -14.74 2.19 -18.97
N TYR A 104 -14.12 2.50 -17.83
CA TYR A 104 -13.44 3.75 -17.57
C TYR A 104 -11.95 3.49 -17.36
N VAL A 105 -11.12 4.19 -18.13
CA VAL A 105 -9.66 4.20 -18.00
C VAL A 105 -9.24 5.67 -17.89
N PRO A 106 -8.59 6.09 -16.78
CA PRO A 106 -8.12 7.46 -16.61
C PRO A 106 -7.13 7.88 -17.71
N ASP A 107 -7.12 9.18 -18.04
CA ASP A 107 -6.17 9.75 -18.99
C ASP A 107 -4.71 9.45 -18.57
N GLY A 108 -3.89 9.07 -19.55
CA GLY A 108 -2.49 8.70 -19.32
C GLY A 108 -2.27 7.27 -18.83
N TYR A 109 -3.32 6.47 -18.66
CA TYR A 109 -3.22 5.03 -18.45
C TYR A 109 -3.58 4.27 -19.72
N ALA A 110 -2.81 3.23 -20.02
CA ALA A 110 -3.02 2.38 -21.19
C ALA A 110 -3.06 0.90 -20.78
N PHE A 111 -3.93 0.14 -21.45
CA PHE A 111 -4.00 -1.31 -21.30
C PHE A 111 -2.66 -1.94 -21.70
N LYS A 112 -2.07 -2.75 -20.82
CA LYS A 112 -0.78 -3.40 -21.07
C LYS A 112 -0.96 -4.86 -21.46
N HIS A 113 -1.68 -5.64 -20.68
CA HIS A 113 -1.93 -7.05 -20.97
C HIS A 113 -3.10 -7.62 -20.16
N THR A 114 -3.58 -8.77 -20.65
CA THR A 114 -4.41 -9.71 -19.89
C THR A 114 -3.51 -10.82 -19.39
N HIS A 115 -3.57 -11.13 -18.09
CA HIS A 115 -2.94 -12.30 -17.51
C HIS A 115 -4.01 -13.31 -17.11
N THR A 116 -3.79 -14.57 -17.46
CA THR A 116 -4.65 -15.69 -17.04
C THR A 116 -3.73 -16.81 -16.61
N ASP A 117 -3.67 -17.07 -15.31
CA ASP A 117 -2.88 -18.14 -14.71
C ASP A 117 -3.74 -18.90 -13.69
N GLY A 118 -4.08 -20.13 -14.04
CA GLY A 118 -5.04 -20.95 -13.29
C GLY A 118 -6.38 -20.21 -13.11
N ASP A 119 -6.68 -19.90 -11.86
CA ASP A 119 -7.95 -19.28 -11.45
C ASP A 119 -7.83 -17.77 -11.25
N VAL A 120 -6.74 -17.16 -11.72
CA VAL A 120 -6.52 -15.71 -11.68
C VAL A 120 -6.67 -15.12 -13.08
N TYR A 121 -7.55 -14.12 -13.20
CA TYR A 121 -7.77 -13.34 -14.41
C TYR A 121 -7.48 -11.87 -14.10
N GLU A 122 -6.64 -11.21 -14.90
CA GLU A 122 -6.21 -9.84 -14.62
C GLU A 122 -6.18 -8.99 -15.89
N HIS A 123 -6.72 -7.78 -15.81
CA HIS A 123 -6.47 -6.69 -16.74
C HIS A 123 -5.61 -5.62 -16.06
N MET A 124 -4.39 -5.41 -16.56
CA MET A 124 -3.48 -4.39 -16.03
C MET A 124 -3.35 -3.18 -16.96
N PHE A 125 -3.43 -1.99 -16.36
CA PHE A 125 -3.33 -0.69 -17.01
C PHE A 125 -2.18 0.11 -16.39
N MET A 126 -1.19 0.49 -17.19
CA MET A 126 0.00 1.21 -16.73
C MET A 126 -0.06 2.69 -17.11
N ASN A 127 0.49 3.55 -16.26
CA ASN A 127 0.67 4.95 -16.59
C ASN A 127 1.76 5.10 -17.67
N GLU A 128 1.44 5.79 -18.76
CA GLU A 128 2.31 5.96 -19.93
C GLU A 128 3.60 6.74 -19.62
N GLN A 129 3.58 7.60 -18.59
CA GLN A 129 4.73 8.39 -18.17
C GLN A 129 5.57 7.68 -17.09
N ASN A 130 4.96 6.76 -16.34
CA ASN A 130 5.61 6.04 -15.25
C ASN A 130 5.04 4.61 -15.12
N GLU A 131 5.66 3.63 -15.77
CA GLU A 131 5.19 2.23 -15.74
C GLU A 131 5.21 1.58 -14.34
N ALA A 132 5.84 2.21 -13.34
CA ALA A 132 5.74 1.76 -11.94
C ALA A 132 4.37 2.05 -11.31
N GLU A 133 3.58 2.94 -11.92
CA GLU A 133 2.22 3.27 -11.52
C GLU A 133 1.23 2.54 -12.42
N TYR A 134 0.27 1.87 -11.81
CA TYR A 134 -0.73 1.08 -12.52
C TYR A 134 -2.04 1.03 -11.74
N PHE A 135 -3.09 0.61 -12.42
CA PHE A 135 -4.23 -0.02 -11.77
C PHE A 135 -4.53 -1.35 -12.46
N ALA A 136 -5.13 -2.27 -11.72
CA ALA A 136 -5.50 -3.58 -12.22
C ALA A 136 -6.92 -3.93 -11.79
N TYR A 137 -7.62 -4.66 -12.66
CA TYR A 137 -8.86 -5.35 -12.31
C TYR A 137 -8.59 -6.84 -12.35
N ILE A 138 -8.71 -7.49 -11.19
CA ILE A 138 -8.33 -8.87 -10.97
C ILE A 138 -9.57 -9.65 -10.51
N MET A 139 -9.73 -10.86 -11.02
CA MET A 139 -10.75 -11.82 -10.61
C MET A 139 -10.07 -13.11 -10.20
N ARG A 140 -10.44 -13.67 -9.04
CA ARG A 140 -9.84 -14.91 -8.53
C ARG A 140 -10.71 -15.63 -7.51
N GLU A 141 -10.52 -16.94 -7.36
CA GLU A 141 -11.31 -17.76 -6.43
C GLU A 141 -11.01 -17.50 -4.94
N GLU A 142 -9.76 -17.23 -4.60
CA GLU A 142 -9.33 -17.07 -3.20
C GLU A 142 -9.29 -15.61 -2.74
N GLU A 143 -9.80 -15.34 -1.52
CA GLU A 143 -9.74 -14.02 -0.91
C GLU A 143 -8.28 -13.59 -0.71
N PRO A 144 -7.91 -12.35 -1.07
CA PRO A 144 -6.60 -11.82 -0.70
C PRO A 144 -6.43 -11.62 0.80
N ASP A 145 -5.38 -12.24 1.33
CA ASP A 145 -4.87 -11.98 2.67
C ASP A 145 -3.95 -10.75 2.63
N TYR A 146 -4.49 -9.60 3.00
CA TYR A 146 -3.72 -8.37 3.14
C TYR A 146 -3.30 -8.17 4.60
N PRO A 147 -2.03 -7.80 4.88
CA PRO A 147 -1.55 -7.58 6.25
C PRO A 147 -1.98 -6.21 6.81
N VAL A 148 -3.16 -5.71 6.43
CA VAL A 148 -3.70 -4.42 6.85
C VAL A 148 -5.20 -4.54 7.15
N PRO A 149 -5.74 -3.75 8.09
CA PRO A 149 -7.17 -3.74 8.39
C PRO A 149 -8.01 -3.47 7.13
N ASP A 150 -9.14 -4.17 7.03
CA ASP A 150 -10.17 -3.91 6.03
C ASP A 150 -11.14 -2.83 6.53
N ILE A 151 -11.55 -1.94 5.62
CA ILE A 151 -12.67 -1.01 5.84
C ILE A 151 -13.85 -1.54 5.04
N ALA A 152 -14.93 -1.92 5.73
CA ALA A 152 -16.15 -2.38 5.06
C ALA A 152 -16.79 -1.25 4.25
N VAL A 153 -17.33 -1.58 3.07
CA VAL A 153 -18.04 -0.64 2.20
C VAL A 153 -19.26 -1.32 1.57
N GLU A 154 -20.41 -0.66 1.62
CA GLU A 154 -21.56 -1.00 0.79
C GLU A 154 -21.35 -0.40 -0.61
N LEU A 155 -21.23 -1.23 -1.63
CA LEU A 155 -20.90 -0.83 -3.01
C LEU A 155 -22.15 -0.59 -3.85
N ALA A 156 -23.17 -1.41 -3.67
CA ALA A 156 -24.48 -1.30 -4.31
C ALA A 156 -25.50 -2.03 -3.44
N ASP A 157 -26.79 -1.92 -3.78
CA ASP A 157 -27.84 -2.69 -3.08
C ASP A 157 -27.53 -4.20 -3.13
N GLY A 158 -27.34 -4.81 -1.95
CA GLY A 158 -26.97 -6.22 -1.81
C GLY A 158 -25.51 -6.56 -2.17
N LEU A 159 -24.67 -5.58 -2.50
CA LEU A 159 -23.26 -5.78 -2.83
C LEU A 159 -22.36 -5.06 -1.81
N SER A 160 -21.63 -5.84 -1.03
CA SER A 160 -20.65 -5.33 -0.05
C SER A 160 -19.22 -5.66 -0.47
N GLY A 161 -18.29 -4.79 -0.12
CA GLY A 161 -16.87 -4.98 -0.33
C GLY A 161 -16.03 -4.53 0.86
N LYS A 162 -14.72 -4.57 0.65
CA LYS A 162 -13.68 -4.21 1.61
C LYS A 162 -12.62 -3.37 0.94
N ILE A 163 -12.12 -2.37 1.65
CA ILE A 163 -11.00 -1.55 1.21
C ILE A 163 -9.79 -1.88 2.08
N ASN A 164 -8.67 -2.20 1.44
CA ASN A 164 -7.40 -2.45 2.11
C ASN A 164 -6.39 -1.42 1.63
N LYS A 165 -5.93 -0.55 2.53
CA LYS A 165 -4.91 0.46 2.23
C LYS A 165 -3.57 0.01 2.76
N VAL A 166 -2.72 -0.51 1.86
CA VAL A 166 -1.36 -0.97 2.20
C VAL A 166 -0.41 0.21 2.38
N SER A 167 -0.56 1.23 1.55
CA SER A 167 0.17 2.49 1.68
C SER A 167 -0.64 3.65 1.08
N ASP A 168 -0.10 4.86 1.08
CA ASP A 168 -0.77 6.02 0.45
C ASP A 168 -0.91 5.85 -1.07
N GLU A 169 0.04 5.13 -1.66
CA GLU A 169 0.09 4.85 -3.10
C GLU A 169 -0.45 3.46 -3.44
N HIS A 170 -0.88 2.63 -2.47
CA HIS A 170 -1.32 1.25 -2.73
C HIS A 170 -2.63 0.94 -2.02
N LEU A 171 -3.69 0.75 -2.82
CA LEU A 171 -5.06 0.57 -2.35
C LEU A 171 -5.74 -0.56 -3.13
N PHE A 172 -6.53 -1.35 -2.42
CA PHE A 172 -7.37 -2.40 -2.97
C PHE A 172 -8.83 -2.15 -2.61
N LEU A 173 -9.72 -2.43 -3.55
CA LEU A 173 -11.15 -2.60 -3.31
C LEU A 173 -11.53 -4.02 -3.73
N THR A 174 -12.01 -4.82 -2.78
CA THR A 174 -12.35 -6.23 -2.99
C THR A 174 -13.82 -6.47 -2.70
N TRP A 175 -14.52 -7.20 -3.56
CA TRP A 175 -15.87 -7.71 -3.32
C TRP A 175 -16.06 -9.09 -3.91
N GLN A 176 -17.16 -9.77 -3.57
CA GLN A 176 -17.47 -11.08 -4.15
C GLN A 176 -18.62 -10.95 -5.13
N ASP A 177 -18.46 -11.49 -6.34
CA ASP A 177 -19.48 -11.54 -7.39
C ASP A 177 -19.20 -12.71 -8.32
N GLU A 178 -20.26 -13.32 -8.87
CA GLU A 178 -20.16 -14.48 -9.79
C GLU A 178 -19.30 -15.65 -9.22
N GLY A 179 -19.33 -15.82 -7.89
CA GLY A 179 -18.58 -16.89 -7.21
C GLY A 179 -17.07 -16.61 -7.04
N MET A 180 -16.58 -15.44 -7.45
CA MET A 180 -15.16 -15.07 -7.35
C MET A 180 -14.97 -13.75 -6.62
N TYR A 181 -13.75 -13.53 -6.11
CA TYR A 181 -13.32 -12.23 -5.60
C TYR A 181 -12.91 -11.33 -6.76
N GLN A 182 -13.51 -10.16 -6.77
CA GLN A 182 -13.33 -9.07 -7.71
C GLN A 182 -12.48 -8.01 -7.01
N ILE A 183 -11.36 -7.61 -7.61
CA ILE A 183 -10.37 -6.75 -6.96
C ILE A 183 -10.02 -5.62 -7.93
N VAL A 184 -10.18 -4.37 -7.48
CA VAL A 184 -9.57 -3.22 -8.13
C VAL A 184 -8.37 -2.80 -7.30
N GLU A 185 -7.18 -2.94 -7.88
CA GLU A 185 -5.92 -2.52 -7.27
C GLU A 185 -5.46 -1.22 -7.93
N ARG A 186 -4.96 -0.26 -7.13
CA ARG A 186 -4.13 0.84 -7.64
C ARG A 186 -2.77 0.87 -6.97
N LYS A 187 -1.75 1.20 -7.75
CA LYS A 187 -0.40 1.52 -7.28
C LYS A 187 0.09 2.82 -7.93
N GLY A 188 0.53 3.79 -7.14
CA GLY A 188 1.10 5.05 -7.62
C GLY A 188 0.23 6.29 -7.34
N SER A 189 0.28 7.26 -8.24
CA SER A 189 -0.29 8.61 -8.04
C SER A 189 -1.77 8.76 -8.42
N LEU A 190 -2.41 7.69 -8.90
CA LEU A 190 -3.83 7.69 -9.25
C LEU A 190 -4.66 8.18 -8.05
N THR A 191 -5.47 9.22 -8.22
CA THR A 191 -6.25 9.78 -7.09
C THR A 191 -7.34 8.83 -6.61
N VAL A 192 -7.83 9.03 -5.38
CA VAL A 192 -8.96 8.25 -4.85
C VAL A 192 -10.24 8.48 -5.65
N GLY A 193 -10.46 9.70 -6.14
CA GLY A 193 -11.60 10.00 -7.02
C GLY A 193 -11.54 9.25 -8.36
N GLU A 194 -10.36 9.13 -8.97
CA GLU A 194 -10.19 8.34 -10.20
C GLU A 194 -10.35 6.84 -9.92
N PHE A 195 -9.80 6.35 -8.82
CA PHE A 195 -10.00 4.97 -8.36
C PHE A 195 -11.49 4.64 -8.13
N ASN A 196 -12.24 5.56 -7.51
CA ASN A 196 -13.68 5.43 -7.32
C ASN A 196 -14.42 5.27 -8.65
N LYS A 197 -14.12 6.11 -9.65
CA LYS A 197 -14.73 6.03 -10.99
C LYS A 197 -14.44 4.72 -11.70
N ILE A 198 -13.22 4.18 -11.57
CA ILE A 198 -12.87 2.87 -12.13
C ILE A 198 -13.75 1.78 -11.53
N ALA A 199 -13.84 1.74 -10.19
CA ALA A 199 -14.66 0.76 -9.48
C ALA A 199 -16.15 0.89 -9.83
N GLU A 200 -16.71 2.11 -9.82
CA GLU A 200 -18.08 2.39 -10.22
C GLU A 200 -18.38 1.89 -11.64
N ALA A 201 -17.48 2.14 -12.60
CA ALA A 201 -17.65 1.71 -13.97
C ALA A 201 -17.68 0.19 -14.11
N ILE A 202 -16.83 -0.53 -13.37
CA ILE A 202 -16.80 -2.00 -13.33
C ILE A 202 -18.09 -2.55 -12.71
N ILE A 203 -18.46 -2.05 -11.53
CA ILE A 203 -19.68 -2.46 -10.81
C ILE A 203 -20.93 -2.23 -11.68
N LYS A 204 -20.99 -1.09 -12.39
CA LYS A 204 -22.07 -0.78 -13.33
C LYS A 204 -22.10 -1.70 -14.54
N ALA A 205 -20.94 -2.05 -15.10
CA ALA A 205 -20.86 -3.02 -16.20
C ALA A 205 -21.31 -4.42 -15.76
N LYS A 206 -21.14 -4.77 -14.48
CA LYS A 206 -21.71 -5.95 -13.82
C LYS A 206 -23.19 -5.81 -13.44
N LYS A 207 -23.86 -4.74 -13.90
CA LYS A 207 -25.31 -4.48 -13.77
C LYS A 207 -25.78 -4.15 -12.34
N TYR A 208 -24.86 -3.75 -11.47
CA TYR A 208 -25.20 -3.14 -10.19
C TYR A 208 -25.31 -1.62 -10.35
N GLU A 209 -26.10 -0.95 -9.50
CA GLU A 209 -26.11 0.53 -9.44
C GLU A 209 -25.24 0.97 -8.26
N PRO A 210 -24.04 1.56 -8.50
CA PRO A 210 -23.14 1.95 -7.43
C PRO A 210 -23.79 2.98 -6.49
N THR A 211 -23.66 2.77 -5.18
CA THR A 211 -24.16 3.68 -4.14
C THR A 211 -23.05 4.23 -3.24
N PHE A 212 -21.81 3.79 -3.45
CA PHE A 212 -20.67 4.19 -2.64
C PHE A 212 -20.02 5.48 -3.13
N ASP A 213 -19.43 6.20 -2.18
CA ASP A 213 -18.46 7.26 -2.43
C ASP A 213 -17.32 6.99 -1.46
N LEU A 214 -16.16 6.56 -1.99
CA LEU A 214 -15.00 6.22 -1.17
C LEU A 214 -14.58 7.37 -0.23
N LEU A 215 -14.80 8.63 -0.63
CA LEU A 215 -14.51 9.80 0.21
C LEU A 215 -15.55 10.00 1.32
N ARG A 216 -16.77 9.47 1.17
CA ARG A 216 -17.90 9.66 2.09
C ARG A 216 -18.46 8.36 2.68
N LEU A 217 -17.64 7.31 2.76
CA LEU A 217 -18.10 6.04 3.34
C LEU A 217 -18.58 6.28 4.77
N LYS A 218 -19.82 5.87 5.02
CA LYS A 218 -20.40 5.90 6.35
C LYS A 218 -19.79 4.80 7.20
N MET A 219 -19.61 5.09 8.47
CA MET A 219 -19.21 4.08 9.43
C MET A 219 -20.42 3.70 10.29
N GLU A 220 -20.71 2.40 10.38
CA GLU A 220 -21.76 1.92 11.25
C GLU A 220 -21.47 2.29 12.72
N PRO A 221 -22.48 2.64 13.52
CA PRO A 221 -22.27 3.00 14.91
C PRO A 221 -21.58 1.89 15.72
N VAL A 222 -20.41 2.19 16.28
CA VAL A 222 -19.66 1.26 17.14
C VAL A 222 -20.33 1.20 18.52
N VAL A 223 -21.17 0.20 18.76
CA VAL A 223 -21.87 0.03 20.05
C VAL A 223 -21.02 -0.69 21.12
N ALA A 224 -20.02 -1.45 20.68
CA ALA A 224 -19.04 -2.14 21.53
C ALA A 224 -17.64 -1.90 20.97
N LEU A 225 -16.71 -1.42 21.81
CA LEU A 225 -15.35 -1.11 21.41
C LEU A 225 -14.41 -2.25 21.80
N ASP A 226 -14.09 -3.08 20.83
CA ASP A 226 -12.97 -4.02 20.90
C ASP A 226 -11.75 -3.47 20.15
N GLU A 227 -10.68 -4.27 20.13
CA GLU A 227 -9.43 -3.91 19.46
C GLU A 227 -9.63 -3.67 17.95
N LYS A 228 -10.43 -4.51 17.29
CA LYS A 228 -10.70 -4.41 15.86
C LYS A 228 -11.42 -3.10 15.55
N ALA A 229 -12.50 -2.80 16.27
CA ALA A 229 -13.27 -1.58 16.08
C ALA A 229 -12.44 -0.32 16.35
N ALA A 230 -11.60 -0.32 17.40
CA ALA A 230 -10.72 0.80 17.71
C ALA A 230 -9.72 1.07 16.57
N VAL A 231 -9.08 0.03 16.03
CA VAL A 231 -8.15 0.15 14.90
C VAL A 231 -8.87 0.56 13.62
N GLU A 232 -10.07 0.05 13.36
CA GLU A 232 -10.89 0.41 12.20
C GLU A 232 -11.23 1.91 12.20
N MET A 233 -11.65 2.47 13.35
CA MET A 233 -11.90 3.92 13.48
C MET A 233 -10.65 4.76 13.16
N LEU A 234 -9.46 4.31 13.57
CA LEU A 234 -8.20 4.99 13.26
C LEU A 234 -7.76 4.82 11.81
N ALA A 235 -7.97 3.64 11.23
CA ALA A 235 -7.73 3.40 9.81
C ALA A 235 -8.65 4.28 8.95
N ARG A 236 -9.92 4.43 9.35
CA ARG A 236 -10.90 5.33 8.74
C ARG A 236 -10.45 6.78 8.83
N TYR A 237 -10.03 7.23 10.01
CA TYR A 237 -9.47 8.57 10.20
C TYR A 237 -8.29 8.86 9.25
N ASP A 238 -7.28 7.98 9.22
CA ASP A 238 -6.10 8.13 8.37
C ASP A 238 -6.47 8.11 6.89
N TYR A 239 -7.39 7.22 6.51
CA TYR A 239 -7.89 7.12 5.15
C TYR A 239 -8.55 8.41 4.69
N ILE A 240 -9.53 8.93 5.43
CA ILE A 240 -10.25 10.16 5.05
C ILE A 240 -9.30 11.34 5.05
N TRP A 241 -8.51 11.51 6.12
CA TRP A 241 -7.56 12.60 6.23
C TRP A 241 -6.62 12.63 5.03
N LYS A 242 -5.95 11.53 4.72
CA LYS A 242 -4.98 11.51 3.62
C LYS A 242 -5.64 11.63 2.26
N SER A 243 -6.76 10.94 2.02
CA SER A 243 -7.44 10.99 0.71
C SER A 243 -7.90 12.41 0.39
N VAL A 244 -8.46 13.10 1.38
CA VAL A 244 -9.01 14.45 1.20
C VAL A 244 -7.89 15.51 1.26
N TYR A 245 -6.94 15.38 2.19
CA TYR A 245 -5.81 16.32 2.34
C TYR A 245 -4.86 16.27 1.15
N GLN A 246 -4.40 15.09 0.73
CA GLN A 246 -3.40 14.96 -0.35
C GLN A 246 -3.96 15.47 -1.68
N GLU A 247 -5.25 15.24 -1.93
CA GLU A 247 -5.89 15.77 -3.13
C GLU A 247 -5.91 17.31 -3.12
N ALA A 248 -6.22 17.94 -1.99
CA ALA A 248 -6.19 19.40 -1.90
C ALA A 248 -4.75 19.95 -1.95
N ASP A 249 -3.80 19.34 -1.24
CA ASP A 249 -2.41 19.78 -1.13
C ASP A 249 -1.66 19.75 -2.49
N THR A 250 -2.00 18.78 -3.35
CA THR A 250 -1.43 18.67 -4.70
C THR A 250 -2.03 19.65 -5.70
N ARG A 251 -3.18 20.29 -5.38
CA ARG A 251 -3.84 21.24 -6.27
C ARG A 251 -3.30 22.67 -6.10
N PRO A 252 -3.14 23.44 -7.19
CA PRO A 252 -2.78 24.85 -7.10
C PRO A 252 -3.73 25.62 -6.16
N GLY A 253 -3.17 26.15 -5.08
CA GLY A 253 -3.90 26.94 -4.09
C GLY A 253 -4.61 26.13 -3.02
N GLY A 254 -4.54 24.80 -2.99
CA GLY A 254 -5.00 24.03 -1.84
C GLY A 254 -6.51 23.83 -1.75
N LYS A 255 -7.25 24.02 -2.84
CA LYS A 255 -8.73 23.99 -2.85
C LYS A 255 -9.24 22.55 -2.93
N PHE A 256 -10.18 22.19 -2.06
CA PHE A 256 -10.88 20.90 -2.15
C PHE A 256 -11.85 20.92 -3.35
N PRO A 257 -11.89 19.86 -4.19
CA PRO A 257 -12.78 19.79 -5.36
C PRO A 257 -14.27 19.85 -4.99
N ASP A 258 -14.66 18.96 -4.07
CA ASP A 258 -16.05 18.58 -3.87
C ASP A 258 -16.62 19.07 -2.53
N LEU A 259 -15.82 19.85 -1.79
CA LEU A 259 -16.19 20.42 -0.49
C LEU A 259 -16.25 21.94 -0.59
N LYS A 260 -17.36 22.50 -0.12
CA LYS A 260 -17.66 23.93 -0.17
C LYS A 260 -17.52 24.60 1.19
N THR A 261 -17.85 23.89 2.26
CA THR A 261 -17.90 24.43 3.62
C THR A 261 -17.09 23.59 4.60
N LYS A 262 -16.66 24.19 5.73
CA LYS A 262 -16.04 23.44 6.84
C LYS A 262 -16.95 22.36 7.37
N GLU A 263 -18.24 22.63 7.42
CA GLU A 263 -19.22 21.66 7.91
C GLU A 263 -19.24 20.40 7.03
N GLU A 264 -19.26 20.56 5.69
CA GLU A 264 -19.17 19.42 4.77
C GLU A 264 -17.88 18.60 4.97
N PHE A 265 -16.76 19.26 5.29
CA PHE A 265 -15.51 18.56 5.65
C PHE A 265 -15.62 17.84 6.99
N TYR A 266 -16.22 18.46 8.01
CA TYR A 266 -16.37 17.87 9.33
C TYR A 266 -17.23 16.60 9.29
N GLN A 267 -18.32 16.62 8.51
CA GLN A 267 -19.24 15.50 8.35
C GLN A 267 -18.54 14.21 7.90
N LEU A 268 -17.38 14.29 7.24
CA LEU A 268 -16.59 13.10 6.87
C LEU A 268 -16.12 12.29 8.09
N PHE A 269 -16.05 12.90 9.27
CA PHE A 269 -15.49 12.28 10.48
C PHE A 269 -16.54 12.01 11.57
N LEU A 270 -17.71 12.64 11.51
CA LEU A 270 -18.65 12.69 12.64
C LEU A 270 -19.32 11.35 12.97
N ASP A 271 -19.27 10.37 12.06
CA ASP A 271 -19.75 9.01 12.32
C ASP A 271 -18.92 8.32 13.43
N PHE A 272 -17.62 8.64 13.53
CA PHE A 272 -16.68 7.95 14.42
C PHE A 272 -15.82 8.88 15.28
N MET A 273 -15.96 10.20 15.16
CA MET A 273 -15.23 11.19 15.98
C MET A 273 -16.20 12.19 16.62
N SER A 274 -15.85 12.72 17.79
CA SER A 274 -16.64 13.80 18.41
C SER A 274 -16.52 15.10 17.62
N TYR A 275 -17.60 15.87 17.56
CA TYR A 275 -17.62 17.14 16.84
C TYR A 275 -16.58 18.10 17.42
N GLU A 276 -16.46 18.15 18.75
CA GLU A 276 -15.51 18.98 19.47
C GLU A 276 -14.06 18.70 19.03
N TRP A 277 -13.72 17.43 18.85
CA TRP A 277 -12.40 17.03 18.40
C TRP A 277 -12.14 17.35 16.93
N VAL A 278 -13.12 17.08 16.06
CA VAL A 278 -13.05 17.40 14.62
C VAL A 278 -12.89 18.90 14.42
N GLU A 279 -13.73 19.71 15.06
CA GLU A 279 -13.64 21.17 14.98
C GLU A 279 -12.30 21.67 15.54
N LYS A 280 -11.89 21.22 16.72
CA LYS A 280 -10.61 21.63 17.33
C LYS A 280 -9.42 21.33 16.42
N THR A 281 -9.42 20.16 15.78
CA THR A 281 -8.33 19.69 14.92
C THR A 281 -8.28 20.48 13.61
N PHE A 282 -9.43 20.67 12.96
CA PHE A 282 -9.47 21.15 11.59
C PHE A 282 -9.83 22.62 11.42
N LYS A 283 -10.40 23.31 12.42
CA LYS A 283 -10.83 24.71 12.27
C LYS A 283 -9.73 25.67 11.81
N PHE A 284 -8.49 25.42 12.21
CA PHE A 284 -7.30 26.20 11.84
C PHE A 284 -6.53 25.63 10.64
N ARG A 285 -6.86 24.40 10.21
CA ARG A 285 -6.30 23.73 9.02
C ARG A 285 -7.09 24.04 7.76
N LEU A 286 -8.24 24.70 7.91
CA LEU A 286 -9.18 24.96 6.83
C LEU A 286 -9.49 26.46 6.73
N GLY A 287 -9.38 27.00 5.53
CA GLY A 287 -9.83 28.34 5.15
C GLY A 287 -11.10 28.23 4.33
N GLU A 288 -12.20 28.84 4.77
CA GLU A 288 -13.46 28.86 4.02
C GLU A 288 -13.61 30.21 3.31
N LYS A 289 -13.90 30.17 2.01
CA LYS A 289 -14.15 31.34 1.16
C LYS A 289 -15.46 31.14 0.40
N ALA A 290 -15.95 32.20 -0.24
CA ALA A 290 -17.20 32.16 -1.01
C ALA A 290 -17.21 31.11 -2.13
N ASP A 291 -16.04 30.73 -2.66
CA ASP A 291 -15.92 29.79 -3.76
C ASP A 291 -15.54 28.36 -3.31
N GLY A 292 -15.38 28.11 -2.00
CA GLY A 292 -15.15 26.79 -1.43
C GLY A 292 -14.20 26.79 -0.24
N ILE A 293 -13.79 25.59 0.16
CA ILE A 293 -12.86 25.38 1.26
C ILE A 293 -11.45 25.08 0.74
N TYR A 294 -10.47 25.51 1.54
CA TYR A 294 -9.05 25.49 1.23
C TYR A 294 -8.29 24.91 2.41
N ILE A 295 -7.24 24.17 2.12
CA ILE A 295 -6.26 23.74 3.11
C ILE A 295 -5.37 24.92 3.50
N ILE A 296 -5.06 25.02 4.79
CA ILE A 296 -4.06 25.95 5.32
C ILE A 296 -2.84 25.11 5.68
N PRO A 297 -1.68 25.34 5.04
CA PRO A 297 -0.49 24.53 5.28
C PRO A 297 0.04 24.80 6.70
N ILE A 298 -0.25 23.88 7.61
CA ILE A 298 0.25 23.85 8.99
C ILE A 298 0.71 22.43 9.33
N ASP A 299 1.25 22.24 10.52
CA ASP A 299 1.79 20.94 10.95
C ASP A 299 0.76 19.80 10.80
N PRO A 300 1.21 18.61 10.35
CA PRO A 300 0.34 17.46 10.15
C PRO A 300 -0.30 17.02 11.46
N VAL A 301 -1.46 16.40 11.34
CA VAL A 301 -2.14 15.78 12.49
C VAL A 301 -1.42 14.49 12.90
N PRO A 302 -1.40 14.15 14.19
CA PRO A 302 -0.96 12.83 14.64
C PRO A 302 -1.67 11.71 13.85
N SER A 303 -0.92 10.69 13.45
CA SER A 303 -1.41 9.58 12.63
C SER A 303 -1.06 8.25 13.29
N PHE A 304 -1.96 7.27 13.18
CA PHE A 304 -1.74 5.90 13.62
C PHE A 304 -0.91 5.13 12.60
N TRP A 305 0.02 4.28 13.03
CA TRP A 305 0.84 3.45 12.14
C TRP A 305 0.42 1.98 12.22
N PRO A 306 -0.33 1.47 11.22
CA PRO A 306 -0.65 0.06 11.14
C PRO A 306 0.63 -0.79 11.20
N GLY A 307 0.60 -1.87 11.97
CA GLY A 307 1.75 -2.77 12.17
C GLY A 307 2.73 -2.34 13.27
N THR A 308 2.60 -1.14 13.84
CA THR A 308 3.34 -0.78 15.06
C THR A 308 2.56 -1.21 16.29
N LYS A 309 3.23 -1.89 17.23
CA LYS A 309 2.60 -2.37 18.46
C LYS A 309 1.92 -1.22 19.23
N TYR A 310 0.71 -1.48 19.70
CA TYR A 310 -0.05 -0.57 20.56
C TYR A 310 -0.64 -1.33 21.75
N ASP A 311 -1.10 -0.58 22.75
CA ASP A 311 -1.84 -1.09 23.90
C ASP A 311 -3.20 -0.39 23.96
N LEU A 312 -4.30 -1.15 24.02
CA LEU A 312 -5.65 -0.66 24.24
C LEU A 312 -6.08 -0.98 25.68
N VAL A 313 -6.34 0.05 26.47
CA VAL A 313 -6.68 -0.09 27.90
C VAL A 313 -8.03 0.53 28.17
N GLN A 314 -8.92 -0.22 28.83
CA GLN A 314 -10.17 0.32 29.35
C GLN A 314 -9.89 1.18 30.57
N ILE A 315 -10.23 2.46 30.50
CA ILE A 315 -10.07 3.43 31.60
C ILE A 315 -11.32 3.46 32.47
N SER A 316 -12.50 3.33 31.86
CA SER A 316 -13.79 3.22 32.55
C SER A 316 -14.82 2.46 31.68
N GLU A 317 -16.06 2.32 32.15
CA GLU A 317 -17.15 1.71 31.36
C GLU A 317 -17.40 2.46 30.03
N ASP A 318 -17.14 3.77 30.01
CA ASP A 318 -17.41 4.66 28.88
C ASP A 318 -16.13 5.29 28.28
N GLU A 319 -14.94 4.78 28.64
CA GLU A 319 -13.67 5.32 28.15
C GLU A 319 -12.60 4.24 27.92
N TYR A 320 -11.97 4.29 26.75
CA TYR A 320 -10.78 3.51 26.41
C TYR A 320 -9.65 4.43 25.96
N GLN A 321 -8.41 3.96 26.12
CA GLN A 321 -7.21 4.63 25.63
C GLN A 321 -6.35 3.67 24.82
N LEU A 322 -6.03 4.05 23.59
CA LEU A 322 -5.01 3.39 22.78
C LEU A 322 -3.72 4.19 22.85
N THR A 323 -2.61 3.51 23.13
CA THR A 323 -1.26 4.11 23.15
C THR A 323 -0.36 3.40 22.15
N GLN A 324 0.37 4.16 21.33
CA GLN A 324 1.35 3.62 20.37
C GLN A 324 2.66 4.42 20.45
N ILE A 325 3.78 3.73 20.68
CA ILE A 325 5.12 4.34 20.66
C ILE A 325 5.62 4.32 19.21
N GLN A 326 5.91 5.50 18.67
CA GLN A 326 6.33 5.69 17.29
C GLN A 326 7.81 6.06 17.24
N GLU A 327 8.63 5.12 16.79
CA GLU A 327 10.06 5.35 16.59
C GLU A 327 10.32 6.02 15.24
N THR A 328 11.06 7.13 15.25
CA THR A 328 11.54 7.79 14.03
C THR A 328 13.07 7.77 14.02
N LYS A 329 13.68 7.61 12.83
CA LYS A 329 15.15 7.46 12.71
C LYS A 329 15.96 8.63 13.29
N ASN A 330 15.36 9.82 13.41
CA ASN A 330 16.07 11.07 13.72
C ASN A 330 15.40 11.94 14.80
N LYS A 331 14.38 11.43 15.51
CA LYS A 331 13.75 12.18 16.62
C LYS A 331 13.58 11.26 17.82
N ALA A 332 13.33 11.88 18.98
CA ALA A 332 12.88 11.12 20.14
C ALA A 332 11.60 10.34 19.77
N PRO A 333 11.41 9.12 20.31
CA PRO A 333 10.15 8.40 20.15
C PRO A 333 8.99 9.29 20.58
N GLU A 334 7.95 9.35 19.75
CA GLU A 334 6.71 10.07 20.06
C GLU A 334 5.68 9.06 20.56
N THR A 335 4.88 9.43 21.56
CA THR A 335 3.80 8.56 22.04
C THR A 335 2.46 9.07 21.52
N LEU A 336 1.86 8.34 20.58
CA LEU A 336 0.48 8.58 20.16
C LEU A 336 -0.47 8.10 21.27
N VAL A 337 -1.39 8.96 21.67
CA VAL A 337 -2.45 8.65 22.64
C VAL A 337 -3.79 8.99 22.01
N VAL A 338 -4.64 7.97 21.87
CA VAL A 338 -6.00 8.08 21.35
C VAL A 338 -6.97 7.78 22.49
N THR A 339 -7.90 8.70 22.75
CA THR A 339 -8.99 8.48 23.71
C THR A 339 -10.27 8.22 22.96
N TYR A 340 -10.95 7.13 23.31
CA TYR A 340 -12.30 6.81 22.85
C TYR A 340 -13.28 7.03 23.99
N LYS A 341 -14.42 7.66 23.70
CA LYS A 341 -15.50 7.82 24.66
C LYS A 341 -16.82 7.33 24.11
N LYS A 342 -17.63 6.76 24.99
CA LYS A 342 -19.00 6.39 24.68
C LYS A 342 -19.92 7.58 24.89
N ALA A 343 -20.64 7.98 23.85
CA ALA A 343 -21.67 9.01 23.89
C ALA A 343 -22.94 8.47 23.25
N GLU A 344 -24.08 8.56 23.96
CA GLU A 344 -25.38 8.09 23.48
C GLU A 344 -25.39 6.60 23.03
N GLY A 345 -24.57 5.78 23.69
CA GLY A 345 -24.45 4.35 23.37
C GLY A 345 -23.46 4.01 22.26
N VAL A 346 -22.86 5.01 21.61
CA VAL A 346 -21.92 4.84 20.49
C VAL A 346 -20.52 5.30 20.89
N TRP A 347 -19.51 4.53 20.54
CA TRP A 347 -18.11 4.87 20.75
C TRP A 347 -17.60 5.81 19.67
N LYS A 348 -16.90 6.86 20.08
CA LYS A 348 -16.26 7.84 19.19
C LYS A 348 -14.83 8.13 19.64
N ILE A 349 -13.97 8.51 18.69
CA ILE A 349 -12.67 9.11 18.98
C ILE A 349 -12.91 10.50 19.56
N GLU A 350 -12.51 10.68 20.81
CA GLU A 350 -12.61 11.94 21.55
C GLU A 350 -11.35 12.79 21.42
N SER A 351 -10.18 12.17 21.26
CA SER A 351 -8.95 12.90 20.96
C SER A 351 -7.86 12.01 20.39
N ILE A 352 -6.95 12.62 19.63
CA ILE A 352 -5.70 12.02 19.12
C ILE A 352 -4.57 13.00 19.41
N THR A 353 -3.64 12.63 20.30
CA THR A 353 -2.56 13.52 20.75
C THR A 353 -1.21 12.82 20.70
N THR A 354 -0.13 13.60 20.61
CA THR A 354 1.24 13.12 20.81
C THR A 354 1.82 13.68 22.10
N LYS A 355 2.68 12.91 22.77
CA LYS A 355 3.41 13.29 23.98
C LYS A 355 4.91 13.14 23.80
#